data_AF-A0A2E8VD50-F1
#
_entry.id   AF-A0A2E8VD50-F1
#
_cell.length_a   1.000
_cell.length_b   1.000
_cell.length_c   1.000
_cell.angle_alpha   90.00
_cell.angle_beta   90.00
_cell.angle_gamma   90.00
#
_symmetry.space_group_name_H-M   'P 1'
#
loop_
_entity.id
_entity.type
_entity.pdbx_description
1 polymer ?
#
loop_
_entity_poly.entity_id
_entity_poly.type
_entity_poly.pdbx_seq_one_letter_code
_entity_poly.pdbx_strand_id
1 'polypeptide(L)' 'MKNDAYIFDALRSPRGKKKNGALTQLTPTDILSKLLIFLKKKYELDTSQVDDVIMGCVTPIGEQGGNIAKAALQYSD' A
#
# COMPACT_ATOMS: atom_id res chain seq x y z
N MET A 1 2.67 20.08 -24.39
CA MET A 1 2.98 19.60 -23.03
C MET A 1 3.59 18.22 -23.16
N LYS A 2 4.71 17.96 -22.48
CA LYS A 2 5.22 16.59 -22.31
C LYS A 2 4.41 15.97 -21.16
N ASN A 3 3.62 14.95 -21.48
CA ASN A 3 2.84 14.18 -20.52
C ASN A 3 3.45 12.79 -20.33
N ASP A 4 4.77 12.74 -20.28
CA ASP A 4 5.49 11.49 -20.12
C ASP A 4 5.33 11.03 -18.66
N ALA A 5 4.95 9.77 -18.47
CA ALA A 5 4.81 9.17 -17.14
C ALA A 5 6.07 8.37 -16.80
N TYR A 6 6.57 8.56 -15.57
CA TYR A 6 7.78 7.90 -15.09
C TYR A 6 7.46 7.02 -13.87
N ILE A 7 8.07 5.84 -13.82
CA ILE A 7 8.04 4.97 -12.64
C ILE A 7 9.35 5.20 -11.88
N PHE A 8 9.26 5.78 -10.69
CA PHE A 8 10.43 6.08 -9.85
C PHE A 8 10.88 4.88 -9.01
N ASP A 9 9.93 4.07 -8.51
CA ASP A 9 10.22 2.87 -7.74
C ASP A 9 9.13 1.81 -7.92
N ALA A 10 9.49 0.56 -7.64
CA ALA A 10 8.57 -0.57 -7.60
C ALA A 10 9.00 -1.56 -6.52
N LEU A 11 8.09 -1.86 -5.59
CA LEU A 11 8.31 -2.84 -4.53
C LEU A 11 7.03 -3.62 -4.25
N ARG A 12 7.16 -4.65 -3.42
CA ARG A 12 6.04 -5.51 -3.03
C ARG A 12 6.31 -6.19 -1.70
N SER A 13 5.24 -6.63 -1.05
CA SER A 13 5.36 -7.61 0.02
C SER A 13 5.82 -8.98 -0.53
N PRO A 14 6.40 -9.85 0.30
CA PRO A 14 6.47 -11.26 0.00
C PRO A 14 5.05 -11.84 -0.17
N ARG A 15 4.91 -12.95 -0.90
CA ARG A 15 3.61 -13.61 -1.04
C ARG A 15 3.45 -14.70 0.02
N GLY A 16 2.38 -14.62 0.81
CA GLY A 16 2.03 -15.62 1.82
C GLY A 16 1.28 -16.81 1.20
N LYS A 17 1.52 -18.02 1.72
CA LYS A 17 0.69 -19.19 1.41
C LYS A 17 -0.67 -19.07 2.11
N LYS A 18 -1.73 -19.65 1.52
CA LYS A 18 -3.07 -19.66 2.14
C LYS A 18 -3.10 -20.41 3.48
N LYS A 19 -2.48 -21.59 3.55
CA LYS A 19 -2.40 -22.41 4.76
C LYS A 19 -1.02 -22.28 5.39
N ASN A 20 -0.96 -22.04 6.69
CA ASN A 20 0.28 -21.87 7.48
C ASN A 20 1.25 -20.84 6.87
N GLY A 21 0.71 -19.78 6.24
CA GLY A 21 1.50 -18.72 5.63
C GLY A 21 1.83 -17.61 6.62
N ALA A 22 3.02 -17.02 6.48
CA ALA A 22 3.50 -15.98 7.40
C ALA A 22 2.64 -14.69 7.43
N LEU A 23 1.80 -14.46 6.41
CA LEU A 23 0.97 -13.25 6.31
C LEU A 23 -0.45 -13.44 6.84
N THR A 24 -0.87 -14.65 7.24
CA THR A 24 -2.25 -14.89 7.69
C THR A 24 -2.60 -14.20 9.01
N GLN A 25 -1.59 -13.71 9.73
CA GLN A 25 -1.74 -12.99 11.02
C GLN A 25 -1.76 -11.47 10.83
N LEU A 26 -1.59 -10.97 9.60
CA LEU A 26 -1.60 -9.55 9.29
C LEU A 26 -2.89 -9.20 8.59
N THR A 27 -3.47 -8.05 8.95
CA THR A 27 -4.57 -7.50 8.17
C THR A 27 -4.07 -7.02 6.80
N PRO A 28 -4.93 -6.95 5.78
CA PRO A 28 -4.58 -6.36 4.49
C PRO A 28 -4.03 -4.93 4.63
N THR A 29 -4.63 -4.13 5.52
CA THR A 29 -4.20 -2.75 5.81
C THR A 29 -2.79 -2.70 6.41
N ASP A 30 -2.43 -3.63 7.32
CA ASP A 30 -1.07 -3.72 7.87
C ASP A 30 -0.02 -4.07 6.81
N ILE A 31 -0.38 -4.92 5.85
CA ILE A 31 0.54 -5.28 4.76
C ILE A 31 0.78 -4.06 3.89
N LEU A 32 -0.27 -3.33 3.52
CA LEU A 32 -0.19 -2.14 2.68
C LEU A 32 0.54 -0.98 3.39
N SER A 33 0.24 -0.74 4.66
CA SER A 33 0.85 0.37 5.41
C SER A 33 2.36 0.19 5.56
N LYS A 34 2.83 -1.04 5.79
CA LYS A 34 4.27 -1.35 5.82
C LYS A 34 4.99 -0.99 4.53
N LEU A 35 4.35 -1.14 3.37
CA LEU A 35 4.93 -0.75 2.08
C LEU A 35 5.01 0.77 1.93
N LEU A 36 3.95 1.48 2.33
CA LEU A 36 3.88 2.94 2.29
C LEU A 36 4.89 3.58 3.25
N ILE A 37 4.98 3.08 4.49
CA ILE A 37 5.97 3.50 5.48
C ILE A 37 7.39 3.27 4.96
N PHE A 38 7.64 2.14 4.30
CA PHE A 38 8.95 1.85 3.72
C PHE A 38 9.31 2.85 2.60
N LEU A 39 8.38 3.18 1.69
CA LEU A 39 8.59 4.19 0.66
C LEU A 39 8.90 5.56 1.26
N LYS A 40 8.10 6.00 2.23
CA LYS A 40 8.29 7.27 2.95
C LYS A 40 9.68 7.35 3.55
N LYS A 41 10.11 6.29 4.25
CA LYS A 41 11.43 6.22 4.89
C LYS A 41 12.60 6.11 3.91
N LYS A 42 12.45 5.31 2.84
CA LYS A 42 13.52 5.07 1.87
C LYS A 42 13.97 6.34 1.15
N TYR A 43 13.03 7.26 0.92
CA TYR A 43 13.27 8.48 0.14
C TYR A 43 13.14 9.77 0.95
N GLU A 44 12.90 9.68 2.27
CA GLU A 44 12.50 10.83 3.08
C GLU A 44 11.38 11.63 2.40
N LEU A 45 10.40 10.89 1.87
CA LEU A 45 9.41 11.44 0.94
C LEU A 45 8.52 12.46 1.64
N ASP A 46 8.46 13.66 1.09
CA ASP A 46 7.46 14.67 1.44
C ASP A 46 6.09 14.23 0.90
N THR A 47 5.29 13.62 1.76
CA THR A 47 3.97 13.11 1.41
C THR A 47 2.96 14.21 1.09
N SER A 48 3.27 15.49 1.35
CA SER A 48 2.41 16.61 0.93
C SER A 48 2.40 16.84 -0.58
N GLN A 49 3.38 16.29 -1.31
CA GLN A 49 3.48 16.35 -2.77
C GLN A 49 2.77 15.19 -3.47
N VAL A 50 2.19 14.25 -2.72
CA VAL A 50 1.46 13.10 -3.27
C VAL A 50 -0.02 13.44 -3.34
N ASP A 51 -0.53 13.62 -4.55
CA ASP A 51 -1.94 13.99 -4.76
C ASP A 51 -2.92 12.83 -4.49
N ASP A 52 -2.54 11.59 -4.85
CA ASP A 52 -3.44 10.43 -4.74
C ASP A 52 -2.69 9.11 -4.51
N VAL A 53 -3.38 8.15 -3.89
CA VAL A 53 -2.93 6.77 -3.74
C VAL A 53 -4.01 5.83 -4.26
N ILE A 54 -3.71 5.20 -5.38
CA ILE A 54 -4.63 4.30 -6.08
C ILE A 54 -4.25 2.86 -5.76
N MET A 55 -5.19 2.08 -5.20
CA MET A 55 -5.00 0.66 -4.92
C MET A 55 -6.10 -0.21 -5.54
N GLY A 56 -5.68 -1.22 -6.31
CA GLY A 56 -6.59 -2.24 -6.82
C GLY A 56 -6.91 -3.27 -5.74
N CYS A 57 -8.20 -3.55 -5.53
CA CYS A 57 -8.68 -4.59 -4.62
C CYS A 57 -9.82 -5.37 -5.28
N VAL A 58 -9.65 -6.70 -5.38
CA VAL A 58 -10.61 -7.58 -6.08
C VAL A 58 -11.84 -7.89 -5.22
N THR A 59 -11.70 -7.92 -3.90
CA THR A 59 -12.79 -8.28 -2.97
C THR A 59 -12.92 -7.21 -1.88
N PRO A 60 -13.44 -6.01 -2.21
CA PRO A 60 -13.46 -4.85 -1.33
C PRO A 60 -14.62 -4.91 -0.31
N ILE A 61 -14.65 -5.97 0.48
CA ILE A 61 -15.62 -6.20 1.55
C ILE A 61 -14.88 -6.63 2.84
N GLY A 62 -15.55 -6.50 3.99
CA GLY A 62 -14.95 -6.86 5.28
C GLY A 62 -13.70 -6.03 5.58
N GLU A 63 -12.60 -6.71 5.96
CA GLU A 63 -11.30 -6.07 6.26
C GLU A 63 -10.70 -5.28 5.07
N GLN A 64 -11.17 -5.53 3.84
CA GLN A 64 -10.74 -4.82 2.63
C GLN A 64 -11.77 -3.79 2.13
N GLY A 65 -12.86 -3.59 2.88
CA GLY A 65 -13.92 -2.65 2.54
C GLY A 65 -13.60 -1.20 2.92
N GLY A 66 -14.56 -0.30 2.71
CA GLY A 66 -14.49 1.07 3.21
C GLY A 66 -13.34 1.91 2.61
N ASN A 67 -12.97 1.63 1.35
CA ASN A 67 -11.79 2.19 0.68
C ASN A 67 -10.48 1.82 1.38
N ILE A 68 -9.95 0.65 1.03
CA ILE A 68 -8.70 0.12 1.60
C ILE A 68 -7.48 1.02 1.37
N ALA A 69 -7.43 1.81 0.28
CA ALA A 69 -6.34 2.74 0.03
C ALA A 69 -6.32 3.85 1.11
N LYS A 70 -7.49 4.44 1.38
CA LYS A 70 -7.65 5.47 2.40
C LYS A 70 -7.44 4.93 3.81
N ALA A 71 -7.87 3.69 4.08
CA ALA A 71 -7.57 3.02 5.33
C ALA A 71 -6.06 2.83 5.48
N ALA A 72 -5.38 2.21 4.50
CA ALA A 72 -3.93 1.98 4.55
C ALA A 72 -3.14 3.26 4.81
N LEU A 73 -3.48 4.37 4.14
CA LEU A 73 -2.87 5.68 4.39
C LEU A 73 -2.98 6.14 5.84
N GLN A 74 -4.16 6.07 6.45
CA GLN A 74 -4.36 6.48 7.85
C GLN A 74 -3.61 5.59 8.86
N TYR A 75 -3.35 4.34 8.49
CA TYR A 75 -2.53 3.42 9.28
C TYR A 75 -1.02 3.53 8.97
N SER A 76 -0.61 4.44 8.07
CA SER A 76 0.77 4.61 7.60
C SER A 76 1.46 5.88 8.11
N ASP A 77 0.88 6.55 9.12
CA ASP A 77 1.44 7.77 9.69
C ASP A 77 2.84 7.57 10.29
#